data_AF-T0QFL6-F1
#
_entry.id   AF-T0QFL6-F1
#
_cell.length_a   1.000
_cell.length_b   1.000
_cell.length_c   1.000
_cell.angle_alpha   90.00
_cell.angle_beta   90.00
_cell.angle_gamma   90.00
#
_symmetry.space_group_name_H-M   'P 1'
#
loop_
_entity.id
_entity.type
_entity.pdbx_description
1 polymer ?
#
loop_
_entity_poly.entity_id
_entity_poly.type
_entity_poly.pdbx_seq_one_letter_code
_entity_poly.pdbx_strand_id
1 'polypeptide(L)' 'MSDVNAIVIEPLKAFAKNSIHLVKKCTKPDRKEFTRIAGATSIGFLMMGFIGFFVKLVHIPINNILVGGSA' A
#
# COMPACT_ATOMS: atom_id res chain seq x y z
N MET A 1 -39.69 0.27 7.99
CA MET A 1 -38.52 0.77 7.20
C MET A 1 -37.87 2.01 7.81
N SER A 2 -38.51 2.68 8.77
CA SER A 2 -37.91 3.78 9.54
C SER A 2 -36.90 3.30 10.60
N ASP A 3 -37.06 2.08 11.12
CA ASP A 3 -36.24 1.54 12.21
C ASP A 3 -34.82 1.20 11.75
N VAL A 4 -34.66 0.56 10.59
CA VAL A 4 -33.33 0.29 9.99
C VAL A 4 -32.58 1.58 9.68
N ASN A 5 -33.27 2.66 9.30
CA ASN A 5 -32.64 3.95 9.04
C ASN A 5 -32.11 4.58 10.34
N ALA A 6 -32.87 4.55 11.44
CA ALA A 6 -32.42 5.05 12.74
C ALA A 6 -31.31 4.17 13.36
N ILE A 7 -31.43 2.84 13.25
CA ILE A 7 -30.48 1.89 13.85
C ILE A 7 -29.15 1.85 13.09
N VAL A 8 -29.13 2.14 11.78
CA VAL A 8 -27.92 2.03 10.95
C VAL A 8 -27.38 3.40 10.52
N ILE A 9 -28.22 4.35 10.08
CA ILE A 9 -27.74 5.60 9.48
C ILE A 9 -27.31 6.62 10.53
N GLU A 10 -27.99 6.72 11.68
CA GLU A 10 -27.55 7.61 12.76
C GLU A 10 -26.19 7.24 13.36
N PRO A 11 -25.89 5.98 13.73
CA PRO A 11 -24.57 5.63 14.24
C PRO A 11 -23.48 5.78 13.18
N LEU A 12 -23.77 5.51 11.90
CA LEU A 12 -22.81 5.76 10.81
C LEU A 12 -22.51 7.26 10.63
N LYS A 13 -23.54 8.12 10.72
CA LYS A 13 -23.38 9.58 10.64
C LYS A 13 -22.57 10.12 11.83
N ALA A 14 -22.84 9.60 13.03
CA ALA A 14 -22.06 9.92 14.22
C ALA A 14 -20.61 9.44 14.10
N PHE A 15 -20.38 8.23 13.61
CA PHE A 15 -19.05 7.66 13.37
C PHE A 15 -18.26 8.48 12.34
N ALA A 16 -18.87 8.86 11.22
CA ALA A 16 -18.24 9.71 10.22
C ALA A 16 -17.83 11.07 10.81
N LYS A 17 -18.71 11.69 11.59
CA LYS A 17 -18.43 12.96 12.29
C LYS A 17 -17.25 12.82 13.26
N ASN A 18 -17.21 11.74 14.04
CA ASN A 18 -16.13 11.46 14.99
C ASN A 18 -14.80 11.14 14.28
N SER A 19 -14.85 10.42 13.15
CA SER A 19 -13.68 10.10 12.32
C SER A 19 -13.02 11.37 11.75
N ILE A 20 -13.84 12.32 11.27
CA ILE A 20 -13.35 13.61 10.78
C ILE A 20 -12.71 14.42 11.92
N HIS A 21 -13.32 14.41 13.11
CA HIS A 21 -12.75 15.08 14.28
C HIS A 21 -11.38 14.49 14.63
N LEU A 22 -11.28 13.16 14.67
CA LEU A 22 -10.03 12.45 14.95
C LEU A 22 -8.92 12.85 13.97
N VAL A 23 -9.18 12.78 12.66
CA VAL A 23 -8.19 13.13 11.62
C VAL A 23 -7.74 14.59 11.71
N LYS A 24 -8.60 15.50 12.18
CA LYS A 24 -8.25 16.90 12.43
C LYS A 24 -7.43 17.09 13.71
N LYS A 25 -7.61 16.22 14.71
CA LYS A 25 -6.86 16.24 15.98
C LYS A 25 -5.47 15.62 15.85
N CYS A 26 -5.31 14.65 14.94
CA CYS A 26 -4.01 14.03 14.68
C CYS A 26 -3.00 15.06 14.17
N THR A 27 -1.76 14.97 14.68
CA THR A 27 -0.63 15.74 14.14
C THR A 27 -0.33 15.24 12.74
N LYS A 28 -0.49 16.11 11.74
CA LYS A 28 -0.11 15.78 10.37
C LYS A 28 1.42 15.86 10.25
N PRO A 29 2.05 14.92 9.55
CA PRO A 29 3.49 14.95 9.34
C PRO A 29 3.88 16.24 8.63
N ASP A 30 4.96 16.87 9.09
CA ASP A 30 5.52 18.04 8.43
C ASP A 30 6.18 17.64 7.10
N ARG A 31 6.37 18.61 6.19
CA ARG A 31 7.04 18.37 4.90
C ARG A 31 8.40 17.71 5.07
N LYS A 32 9.18 18.10 6.09
CA LYS A 32 10.50 17.51 6.35
C LYS A 32 10.42 16.04 6.77
N GLU A 33 9.45 15.69 7.61
CA GLU A 33 9.22 14.30 8.05
C GLU A 33 8.75 13.44 6.90
N PHE A 34 7.82 13.97 6.09
CA PHE A 34 7.32 13.27 4.91
C PHE A 34 8.44 12.99 3.91
N THR A 35 9.30 13.97 3.59
CA THR A 35 10.43 13.76 2.67
C THR A 35 11.42 12.73 3.21
N ARG A 36 11.68 12.69 4.52
CA ARG A 36 12.57 11.69 5.13
C ARG A 36 12.00 10.28 5.00
N ILE A 37 10.72 10.08 5.30
CA ILE A 37 10.05 8.78 5.21
C ILE A 37 9.91 8.34 3.75
N ALA A 38 9.55 9.27 2.87
CA ALA A 38 9.44 9.03 1.44
C ALA A 38 10.78 8.58 0.86
N GLY A 39 11.88 9.30 1.18
CA GLY A 39 13.22 8.92 0.73
C GLY A 39 13.64 7.52 1.18
N ALA A 40 13.43 7.18 2.45
CA ALA A 40 13.73 5.84 2.97
C ALA A 40 12.89 4.76 2.26
N THR A 41 11.60 5.00 2.07
CA THR A 41 10.69 4.07 1.38
C THR A 41 11.07 3.89 -0.09
N SER A 42 11.44 4.98 -0.78
CA SER A 42 11.85 4.94 -2.19
C SER A 42 13.09 4.08 -2.40
N ILE A 43 14.07 4.15 -1.48
CA ILE A 43 15.28 3.30 -1.55
C ILE A 43 14.90 1.82 -1.40
N GLY A 44 14.03 1.49 -0.43
CA GLY A 44 13.55 0.11 -0.24
C GLY A 44 12.79 -0.41 -1.46
N PHE A 45 11.90 0.40 -2.03
CA PHE A 45 11.16 0.04 -3.24
C PHE A 45 12.08 -0.21 -4.43
N LEU A 46 13.09 0.64 -4.63
CA LEU A 46 14.07 0.48 -5.69
C LEU A 46 14.89 -0.80 -5.51
N MET A 47 15.35 -1.11 -4.30
CA MET A 47 16.10 -2.36 -4.05
C MET A 47 15.24 -3.60 -4.32
N MET A 48 14.01 -3.64 -3.82
CA MET A 48 13.11 -4.79 -4.03
C MET A 48 12.77 -4.95 -5.52
N GLY A 49 12.54 -3.85 -6.23
CA GLY A 49 12.30 -3.85 -7.67
C GLY A 49 13.51 -4.35 -8.46
N PHE A 50 14.72 -3.87 -8.11
CA PHE A 50 15.96 -4.32 -8.74
C PHE A 50 16.19 -5.81 -8.55
N ILE A 51 16.11 -6.31 -7.32
CA ILE A 51 16.32 -7.73 -7.03
C ILE A 51 15.34 -8.60 -7.83
N GLY A 52 14.05 -8.23 -7.86
CA GLY A 52 13.04 -8.96 -8.64
C GLY A 52 13.31 -8.95 -10.15
N PHE A 53 13.81 -7.83 -10.70
CA PHE A 53 14.18 -7.74 -12.11
C PHE A 53 15.35 -8.66 -12.46
N PHE A 54 16.42 -8.66 -11.66
CA PHE A 54 17.59 -9.50 -11.91
C PHE A 54 17.30 -10.99 -11.75
N VAL A 55 16.54 -11.38 -10.72
CA VAL A 55 16.10 -12.77 -10.54
C VAL A 55 15.30 -13.23 -11.77
N LYS A 56 14.37 -12.41 -12.24
CA LYS A 56 13.55 -12.74 -13.41
C LYS A 56 14.39 -12.81 -14.69
N LEU A 57 15.34 -11.89 -14.89
CA LEU A 57 16.24 -11.90 -16.04
C LEU A 57 17.09 -13.17 -16.11
N VAL A 58 17.57 -13.68 -14.99
CA VAL A 58 18.39 -14.90 -14.96
C VAL A 58 17.54 -16.15 -15.14
N HIS A 59 16.33 -16.17 -14.56
CA HIS A 59 15.47 -17.36 -14.62
C HIS A 59 14.80 -17.56 -15.99
N ILE A 60 14.53 -16.52 -16.77
CA ILE A 60 13.95 -16.65 -18.12
C ILE A 60 14.81 -17.52 -19.07
N PRO A 61 16.12 -17.24 -19.28
CA PRO A 61 16.96 -18.04 -20.16
C PRO A 61 17.22 -19.43 -19.58
N ILE A 62 17.36 -19.56 -18.25
CA ILE A 62 17.54 -20.86 -17.59
C ILE A 62 16.32 -21.75 -17.83
N ASN A 63 15.11 -21.22 -17.64
CA ASN A 63 13.88 -21.97 -17.91
C ASN A 63 13.75 -22.33 -19.40
N ASN A 64 14.15 -21.45 -20.32
CA ASN A 64 14.14 -21.72 -21.75
C ASN A 64 15.13 -22.84 -22.15
N ILE A 65 16.32 -22.89 -21.54
CA ILE A 65 17.32 -23.95 -21.79
C ILE A 65 16.89 -25.28 -21.17
N LEU A 66 16.39 -25.28 -19.92
CA LEU A 66 15.94 -26.51 -19.26
C LEU A 66 14.71 -27.12 -19.92
N VAL A 67 13.71 -26.30 -20.26
CA VAL A 67 12.47 -26.79 -20.87
C VAL A 67 12.66 -27.11 -22.36
N GLY A 68 13.53 -26.38 -23.07
CA GLY A 68 13.82 -26.60 -24.49
C GLY A 68 14.85 -27.70 -24.77
N GLY A 69 15.71 -28.06 -23.80
CA GLY A 69 16.67 -29.16 -23.90
C GLY A 69 16.12 -30.54 -23.49
N SER A 70 14.83 -30.62 -23.15
CA SER A 70 14.13 -31.84 -22.74
C SER A 70 13.33 -32.50 -23.88
N ALA A 71 13.56 -32.10 -25.13
CA ALA A 71 12.96 -32.67 -26.35
C ALA A 71 14.02 -33.29 -27.25
#